data_AF-A0A3B9J8X4-F1
#
_entry.id   AF-A0A3B9J8X4-F1
#
_cell.length_a   1.000
_cell.length_b   1.000
_cell.length_c   1.000
_cell.angle_alpha   90.00
_cell.angle_beta   90.00
_cell.angle_gamma   90.00
#
_symmetry.space_group_name_H-M   'P 1'
#
loop_
_entity.id
_entity.type
_entity.pdbx_description
1 polymer ?
#
loop_
_entity_poly.entity_id
_entity_poly.type
_entity_poly.pdbx_seq_one_letter_code
_entity_poly.pdbx_strand_id
1 'polypeptide(L)'
;LAEVTPPPTATAAPPAAPRGLTYDFVCSFTDVTVNLGWTDVATDESGYRLLRNGGTLVELPANSTAYTDVTAASSGSSFTYSVEAFNSAGKSSAISISFTCP
;
A
#
# COMPACT_ATOMS: atom_id res chain seq x y z
N LEU A 1 19.46 -47.70 -1.05
CA LEU A 1 19.52 -46.22 -1.01
C LEU A 1 18.09 -45.74 -1.14
N ALA A 2 17.53 -45.11 -0.11
CA ALA A 2 16.19 -44.53 -0.18
C ALA A 2 16.33 -43.14 -0.83
N GLU A 3 15.66 -42.94 -1.96
CA GLU A 3 15.59 -41.66 -2.65
C GLU A 3 14.62 -40.76 -1.87
N VAL A 4 15.13 -39.67 -1.32
CA VAL A 4 14.31 -38.67 -0.61
C VAL A 4 13.82 -37.69 -1.66
N THR A 5 12.59 -37.85 -2.13
CA THR A 5 11.94 -36.85 -2.99
C THR A 5 11.71 -35.59 -2.14
N PRO A 6 12.21 -34.41 -2.54
CA PRO A 6 11.92 -33.18 -1.81
C PRO A 6 10.41 -32.93 -1.82
N PRO A 7 9.80 -32.51 -0.69
CA PRO A 7 8.39 -32.17 -0.67
C PRO A 7 8.14 -31.06 -1.70
N PRO A 8 6.97 -31.07 -2.39
CA PRO A 8 6.65 -30.00 -3.33
C PRO A 8 6.72 -28.66 -2.61
N THR A 9 7.54 -27.73 -3.12
CA THR A 9 7.57 -26.34 -2.65
C THR A 9 6.17 -25.78 -2.85
N ALA A 10 5.52 -25.35 -1.76
CA ALA A 10 4.24 -24.67 -1.86
C ALA A 10 4.39 -23.47 -2.79
N THR A 11 3.57 -23.39 -3.84
CA THR A 11 3.52 -22.21 -4.70
C THR A 11 3.10 -21.03 -3.83
N ALA A 12 3.93 -19.98 -3.78
CA ALA A 12 3.61 -18.76 -3.07
C ALA A 12 2.31 -18.14 -3.63
N ALA A 13 1.44 -17.67 -2.75
CA ALA A 13 0.23 -16.93 -3.10
C ALA A 13 0.48 -15.43 -2.94
N PRO A 14 -0.33 -14.55 -3.57
CA PRO A 14 -0.28 -13.13 -3.25
C PRO A 14 -0.54 -12.87 -1.77
N PRO A 15 0.05 -11.82 -1.16
CA PRO A 15 -0.08 -11.58 0.27
C PRO A 15 -1.51 -11.23 0.69
N ALA A 16 -1.76 -11.32 1.99
CA ALA A 16 -2.99 -10.78 2.58
C ALA A 16 -3.06 -9.26 2.38
N ALA A 17 -4.26 -8.73 2.11
CA ALA A 17 -4.44 -7.29 1.98
C ALA A 17 -4.27 -6.58 3.34
N PRO A 18 -3.65 -5.39 3.38
CA PRO A 18 -3.66 -4.55 4.57
C PRO A 18 -5.09 -4.21 4.97
N ARG A 19 -5.27 -3.74 6.21
CA ARG A 19 -6.59 -3.35 6.74
C ARG A 19 -6.52 -1.99 7.43
N GLY A 20 -7.68 -1.39 7.67
CA GLY A 20 -7.79 -0.20 8.52
C GLY A 20 -6.99 0.99 8.02
N LEU A 21 -7.16 1.37 6.74
CA LEU A 21 -6.53 2.59 6.20
C LEU A 21 -7.09 3.80 6.93
N THR A 22 -6.21 4.51 7.63
CA THR A 22 -6.44 5.77 8.33
C THR A 22 -5.69 6.88 7.61
N TYR A 23 -6.23 8.10 7.66
CA TYR A 23 -5.62 9.25 7.02
C TYR A 23 -5.91 10.54 7.79
N ASP A 24 -4.95 11.46 7.70
CA ASP A 24 -5.06 12.86 8.10
C ASP A 24 -4.42 13.70 6.99
N PHE A 25 -4.97 14.88 6.68
CA PHE A 25 -4.41 15.72 5.63
C PHE A 25 -4.49 17.21 5.96
N VAL A 26 -3.50 17.95 5.46
CA VAL A 26 -3.43 19.40 5.56
C VAL A 26 -3.32 19.99 4.16
N CYS A 27 -4.26 20.87 3.84
CA CYS A 27 -4.30 21.64 2.61
C CYS A 27 -3.66 23.01 2.80
N SER A 28 -2.66 23.32 1.99
CA SER A 28 -2.10 24.66 1.80
C SER A 28 -2.49 25.20 0.42
N PHE A 29 -2.18 26.46 0.13
CA PHE A 29 -2.51 27.07 -1.17
C PHE A 29 -1.81 26.42 -2.36
N THR A 30 -0.66 25.79 -2.14
CA THR A 30 0.18 25.22 -3.20
C THR A 30 0.33 23.71 -3.10
N ASP A 31 0.05 23.12 -1.93
CA ASP A 31 0.41 21.74 -1.62
C ASP A 31 -0.61 21.09 -0.66
N VAL A 32 -0.70 19.77 -0.74
CA VAL A 32 -1.42 18.92 0.21
C VAL A 32 -0.42 17.96 0.85
N THR A 33 -0.44 17.91 2.18
CA THR A 33 0.27 16.88 2.96
C THR A 33 -0.74 15.84 3.42
N VAL A 34 -0.43 14.56 3.24
CA VAL A 34 -1.31 13.44 3.61
C VAL A 34 -0.52 12.46 4.44
N ASN A 35 -0.95 12.24 5.69
CA ASN A 35 -0.44 11.19 6.54
C ASN A 35 -1.36 9.97 6.38
N LEU A 36 -0.78 8.83 6.01
CA LEU A 36 -1.47 7.56 5.83
C LEU A 36 -0.96 6.57 6.87
N GLY A 37 -1.86 5.78 7.44
CA GLY A 37 -1.54 4.67 8.32
C GLY A 37 -2.42 3.46 8.04
N TRP A 38 -1.89 2.26 8.13
CA TRP A 38 -2.64 1.02 7.92
C TRP A 38 -2.17 -0.10 8.84
N THR A 39 -2.98 -1.14 8.98
CA THR A 39 -2.64 -2.37 9.67
C THR A 39 -2.04 -3.36 8.69
N ASP A 40 -0.80 -3.78 8.99
CA ASP A 40 -0.15 -4.90 8.34
C ASP A 40 -0.79 -6.23 8.78
N VAL A 41 -1.21 -7.02 7.81
CA VAL A 41 -1.83 -8.34 7.99
C VAL A 41 -1.06 -9.41 7.21
N ALA A 42 -0.22 -9.00 6.27
CA ALA A 42 0.58 -9.91 5.49
C ALA A 42 1.72 -10.45 6.37
N THR A 43 2.15 -11.67 6.08
CA THR A 43 3.30 -12.31 6.76
C THR A 43 4.33 -12.81 5.76
N ASP A 44 4.06 -12.62 4.47
CA ASP A 44 4.77 -13.13 3.31
C ASP A 44 4.92 -12.06 2.21
N GLU A 45 4.70 -10.79 2.55
CA GLU A 45 4.92 -9.66 1.66
C GLU A 45 6.42 -9.34 1.53
N SER A 46 6.81 -8.95 0.32
CA SER A 46 8.10 -8.32 0.07
C SER A 46 8.06 -6.81 0.33
N GLY A 47 6.87 -6.22 0.29
CA GLY A 47 6.66 -4.81 0.53
C GLY A 47 5.22 -4.36 0.35
N TYR A 48 5.05 -3.04 0.46
CA TYR A 48 3.79 -2.35 0.25
C TYR A 48 3.90 -1.37 -0.90
N ARG A 49 2.92 -1.36 -1.79
CA ARG A 49 2.80 -0.37 -2.86
C ARG A 49 1.69 0.60 -2.50
N LEU A 50 2.03 1.89 -2.49
CA LEU A 50 1.08 2.97 -2.36
C LEU A 50 0.79 3.55 -3.73
N LEU A 51 -0.48 3.82 -3.99
CA LEU A 51 -0.96 4.41 -5.22
C LEU A 51 -1.68 5.71 -4.91
N ARG A 52 -1.50 6.71 -5.77
CA ARG A 52 -2.24 7.97 -5.76
C ARG A 52 -2.95 8.13 -7.10
N ASN A 53 -4.28 8.27 -7.06
CA ASN A 53 -5.14 8.39 -8.24
C ASN A 53 -4.94 7.25 -9.25
N GLY A 54 -4.71 6.04 -8.75
CA GLY A 54 -4.49 4.83 -9.54
C GLY A 54 -3.07 4.65 -10.10
N GLY A 55 -2.18 5.63 -9.96
CA GLY A 55 -0.77 5.52 -10.32
C GLY A 55 0.09 5.14 -9.11
N THR A 56 1.14 4.33 -9.32
CA THR A 56 2.11 4.02 -8.28
C THR A 56 2.80 5.29 -7.79
N LEU A 57 2.70 5.53 -6.48
CA LEU A 57 3.36 6.64 -5.79
C LEU A 57 4.71 6.21 -5.25
N VAL A 58 4.73 5.13 -4.47
CA VAL A 58 5.94 4.62 -3.80
C VAL A 58 5.80 3.13 -3.49
N GLU A 59 6.93 2.44 -3.42
CA GLU A 59 7.04 1.11 -2.82
C GLU A 59 7.85 1.19 -1.53
N LEU A 60 7.32 0.58 -0.48
CA LEU A 60 7.88 0.56 0.86
C LEU A 60 8.33 -0.86 1.20
N PRO A 61 9.34 -1.02 2.08
CA PRO A 61 9.77 -2.35 2.54
C PRO A 61 8.63 -3.07 3.28
N ALA A 62 8.75 -4.40 3.39
CA ALA A 62 7.86 -5.23 4.20
C ALA A 62 7.70 -4.69 5.63
N ASN A 63 6.56 -4.98 6.27
CA ASN A 63 6.18 -4.48 7.60
C ASN A 63 5.97 -2.95 7.71
N SER A 64 5.97 -2.21 6.59
CA SER A 64 5.63 -0.78 6.62
C SER A 64 4.15 -0.60 6.94
N THR A 65 3.84 0.37 7.82
CA THR A 65 2.47 0.63 8.31
C THR A 65 2.06 2.09 8.22
N ALA A 66 2.93 2.97 7.73
CA ALA A 66 2.64 4.40 7.58
C ALA A 66 3.45 5.03 6.45
N TYR A 67 2.92 6.13 5.89
CA TYR A 67 3.60 6.96 4.90
C TYR A 67 3.06 8.38 4.91
N THR A 68 3.91 9.37 4.66
CA THR A 68 3.51 10.76 4.47
C THR A 68 3.79 11.16 3.02
N ASP A 69 2.74 11.56 2.30
CA ASP A 69 2.85 12.17 0.98
C ASP A 69 2.78 13.69 1.06
N VAL A 70 3.61 14.38 0.28
CA VAL A 70 3.53 15.83 0.09
C VAL A 70 3.50 16.09 -1.41
N THR A 71 2.44 16.75 -1.88
CA THR A 71 2.26 16.99 -3.32
C THR A 71 1.68 18.35 -3.60
N ALA A 72 2.19 18.98 -4.67
CA ALA A 72 1.59 20.19 -5.20
C ALA A 72 0.14 19.92 -5.63
N ALA A 73 -0.76 20.82 -5.26
CA ALA A 73 -2.19 20.70 -5.48
C ALA A 73 -2.88 22.05 -5.36
N SER A 74 -3.98 22.22 -6.11
CA SER A 74 -4.85 23.38 -5.99
C SER A 74 -6.04 23.06 -5.09
N SER A 75 -6.64 24.08 -4.47
CA SER A 75 -7.95 23.95 -3.79
C SER A 75 -8.98 23.29 -4.70
N GLY A 76 -9.81 22.41 -4.12
CA GLY A 76 -10.79 21.59 -4.85
C GLY A 76 -10.22 20.31 -5.47
N SER A 77 -8.92 20.01 -5.33
CA SER A 77 -8.35 18.76 -5.84
C SER A 77 -8.83 17.56 -5.04
N SER A 78 -9.27 16.50 -5.74
CA SER A 78 -9.60 15.21 -5.14
C SER A 78 -8.43 14.23 -5.23
N PHE A 79 -8.23 13.47 -4.15
CA PHE A 79 -7.20 12.45 -4.06
C PHE A 79 -7.82 11.12 -3.67
N THR A 80 -7.38 10.06 -4.34
CA THR A 80 -7.61 8.68 -3.93
C THR A 80 -6.27 8.04 -3.62
N TYR A 81 -6.10 7.59 -2.39
CA TYR A 81 -4.93 6.79 -1.99
C TYR A 81 -5.33 5.34 -1.84
N SER A 82 -4.48 4.45 -2.33
CA SER A 82 -4.63 3.01 -2.19
C SER A 82 -3.36 2.38 -1.64
N VAL A 83 -3.51 1.34 -0.82
CA VAL A 83 -2.40 0.56 -0.28
C VAL A 83 -2.62 -0.91 -0.62
N GLU A 84 -1.63 -1.56 -1.22
CA GLU A 84 -1.61 -3.00 -1.50
C GLU A 84 -0.29 -3.63 -1.03
N ALA A 85 -0.33 -4.85 -0.52
CA ALA A 85 0.85 -5.65 -0.23
C ALA A 85 1.27 -6.41 -1.49
N PHE A 86 2.56 -6.69 -1.67
CA PHE A 86 3.03 -7.46 -2.82
C PHE A 86 4.18 -8.41 -2.45
N ASN A 87 4.29 -9.51 -3.20
CA ASN A 87 5.42 -10.43 -3.20
C ASN A 87 5.68 -10.95 -4.62
N SER A 88 6.56 -11.94 -4.78
CA SER A 88 6.88 -12.54 -6.09
C SER A 88 5.71 -13.27 -6.76
N ALA A 89 4.69 -13.68 -6.00
CA ALA A 89 3.48 -14.30 -6.53
C ALA A 89 2.43 -13.29 -7.01
N GLY A 90 2.57 -12.02 -6.65
CA GLY A 90 1.71 -10.94 -7.09
C GLY A 90 1.35 -9.98 -5.96
N LYS A 91 0.21 -9.32 -6.12
CA LYS A 91 -0.26 -8.29 -5.21
C LYS A 91 -1.59 -8.66 -4.56
N SER A 92 -1.81 -8.14 -3.37
CA SER A 92 -3.08 -8.25 -2.66
C SER A 92 -4.16 -7.39 -3.31
N SER A 93 -5.41 -7.52 -2.83
CA SER A 93 -6.40 -6.46 -2.99
C SER A 93 -5.91 -5.16 -2.34
N ALA A 94 -6.33 -4.02 -2.87
CA ALA A 94 -6.00 -2.71 -2.30
C ALA A 94 -7.10 -2.22 -1.35
N ILE A 95 -6.70 -1.54 -0.27
CA ILE A 95 -7.59 -0.70 0.53
C ILE A 95 -7.44 0.75 0.10
N SER A 96 -8.54 1.50 0.02
CA SER A 96 -8.53 2.85 -0.54
C SER A 96 -9.30 3.84 0.31
N ILE A 97 -8.85 5.09 0.30
CA ILE A 97 -9.57 6.26 0.81
C ILE A 97 -9.60 7.33 -0.26
N SER A 98 -10.63 8.17 -0.23
CA SER A 98 -10.73 9.34 -1.09
C SER A 98 -11.16 10.55 -0.27
N PHE A 99 -10.57 11.70 -0.55
CA PHE A 99 -10.96 12.97 0.03
C PHE A 99 -10.77 14.11 -0.98
N THR A 100 -11.37 15.25 -0.69
CA THR A 100 -11.20 16.46 -1.49
C THR A 100 -10.60 17.54 -0.61
N CYS A 101 -9.55 18.17 -1.11
CA CYS A 101 -8.99 19.37 -0.52
C CYS A 101 -9.99 20.52 -0.70
N PRO A 102 -10.47 21.18 0.36
CA PRO A 102 -11.45 22.26 0.25
C PRO A 102 -10.93 23.48 -0.53
#